data_AF-A0A964LLL6-F1
#
_entry.id   AF-A0A964LLL6-F1
#
_cell.length_a   1.000
_cell.length_b   1.000
_cell.length_c   1.000
_cell.angle_alpha   90.00
_cell.angle_beta   90.00
_cell.angle_gamma   90.00
#
_symmetry.space_group_name_H-M   'P 1'
#
loop_
_entity.id
_entity.type
_entity.pdbx_description
1 polymer ?
#
loop_
_entity_poly.entity_id
_entity_poly.type
_entity_poly.pdbx_seq_one_letter_code
_entity_poly.pdbx_strand_id
1 'polypeptide(L)'
;MNRKGFTLIEVLIAVVLLSIAVVSLGQFMGKYQKATANATMLSTMTSIAKERIELVRGDPRYTTMTARYGAGASADTTGFPGYSMIRRRTFVTRDQTGAPARDRTTVTVRVFTTTAIVKDTVSLTAVIARP
;
A
#
# COMPACT_ATOMS: atom_id res chain seq x y z
N MET A 1 38.86 51.83 -4.45
CA MET A 1 38.16 50.52 -4.46
C MET A 1 38.01 50.06 -3.01
N ASN A 2 36.85 50.30 -2.38
CA ASN A 2 36.62 49.93 -0.98
C ASN A 2 36.05 48.51 -0.91
N ARG A 3 36.91 47.51 -0.61
CA ARG A 3 36.46 46.17 -0.23
C ARG A 3 35.99 46.23 1.22
N LYS A 4 34.67 46.38 1.43
CA LYS A 4 34.08 46.19 2.76
C LYS A 4 34.13 44.70 3.08
N GLY A 5 34.94 44.31 4.05
CA GLY A 5 34.94 42.96 4.61
C GLY A 5 33.70 42.72 5.47
N PHE A 6 33.39 41.44 5.73
CA PHE A 6 32.31 41.06 6.65
C PHE A 6 32.67 41.43 8.09
N THR A 7 31.70 41.97 8.82
CA THR A 7 31.83 42.26 10.24
C THR A 7 31.66 40.98 11.07
N LEU A 8 32.26 40.94 12.26
CA LEU A 8 32.20 39.78 13.16
C LEU A 8 30.75 39.45 13.55
N ILE A 9 29.92 40.48 13.75
CA ILE A 9 28.49 40.31 14.06
C ILE A 9 27.71 39.68 12.90
N GLU A 10 28.01 40.03 11.64
CA GLU A 10 27.38 39.42 10.48
C GLU A 10 27.72 37.93 10.37
N VAL A 11 28.97 37.56 10.64
CA VAL A 11 29.39 36.15 10.63
C VAL A 11 28.67 35.36 11.72
N LEU A 12 28.55 35.94 12.93
CA LEU A 12 27.82 35.30 14.03
C LEU A 12 26.34 35.10 13.67
N ILE A 13 25.68 36.12 13.12
CA ILE A 13 24.28 36.02 12.68
C ILE A 13 24.13 34.97 11.57
N ALA A 14 25.04 34.95 10.60
CA ALA A 14 25.02 33.98 9.51
C ALA A 14 25.15 32.54 10.02
N VAL A 15 26.04 32.28 10.97
CA VAL A 15 26.22 30.93 11.57
C VAL A 15 24.99 30.49 12.36
N VAL A 16 24.35 31.40 13.10
CA VAL A 16 23.11 31.11 13.82
C VAL A 16 21.98 30.75 12.85
N LEU A 17 21.78 31.57 11.81
CA LEU A 17 20.77 31.30 10.78
C LEU A 17 21.04 29.98 10.04
N LEU A 18 22.30 29.71 9.70
CA LEU A 18 22.71 28.46 9.08
C LEU A 18 22.40 27.25 9.99
N SER A 19 22.67 27.37 11.29
CA SER A 19 22.40 26.29 12.25
C SER A 19 20.91 25.96 12.30
N ILE A 20 20.04 26.96 12.33
CA ILE A 20 18.57 26.78 12.31
C ILE A 20 18.13 26.11 11.00
N ALA A 21 18.69 26.54 9.86
CA ALA A 21 18.37 25.98 8.55
C ALA A 21 18.78 24.51 8.42
N VAL A 22 19.94 24.12 8.95
CA VAL A 22 20.41 22.73 8.90
C VAL A 22 19.53 21.81 9.76
N VAL A 23 19.14 22.25 10.96
CA VAL A 23 18.26 21.47 11.84
C VAL A 23 16.89 21.26 11.20
N SER A 24 16.30 22.29 10.59
CA SER A 24 15.00 22.17 9.94
C SER A 24 15.06 21.25 8.71
N LEU A 25 16.15 21.32 7.93
CA LEU A 25 16.38 20.42 6.80
C LEU A 25 16.51 18.96 7.24
N GLY A 26 17.22 18.67 8.33
CA GLY A 26 17.35 17.32 8.87
C GLY A 26 16.00 16.70 9.26
N GLN A 27 15.15 17.48 9.92
CA GLN A 27 13.78 17.04 10.26
C GLN A 27 12.92 16.81 9.02
N PHE A 28 13.04 17.68 8.02
CA PHE A 28 12.33 17.54 6.75
C PHE A 28 12.76 16.25 6.02
N MET A 29 14.07 15.99 5.92
CA MET A 29 14.60 14.79 5.29
C MET A 29 14.09 13.51 5.95
N GLY A 30 14.05 13.45 7.29
CA GLY A 30 13.51 12.29 8.00
C GLY A 30 12.03 12.05 7.72
N LYS A 31 11.22 13.13 7.70
CA LYS A 31 9.79 13.04 7.35
C LYS A 31 9.60 12.62 5.88
N TYR A 32 10.40 13.17 4.98
CA TYR A 32 10.36 12.87 3.55
C TYR A 32 10.67 11.40 3.28
N GLN A 33 11.73 10.86 3.87
CA GLN A 33 12.08 9.43 3.74
C GLN A 33 10.96 8.51 4.19
N LYS A 34 10.34 8.81 5.34
CA LYS A 34 9.18 8.05 5.84
C LYS A 34 7.99 8.14 4.89
N ALA A 35 7.70 9.32 4.35
CA ALA A 35 6.60 9.50 3.40
C ALA A 35 6.83 8.71 2.11
N THR A 36 8.04 8.77 1.54
CA THR A 36 8.40 8.01 0.34
C THR A 36 8.33 6.50 0.58
N ALA A 37 8.87 6.01 1.71
CA ALA A 37 8.80 4.59 2.06
C ALA A 37 7.34 4.10 2.18
N ASN A 38 6.47 4.89 2.82
CA ASN A 38 5.04 4.57 2.93
C ASN A 38 4.36 4.56 1.56
N ALA A 39 4.66 5.52 0.68
CA ALA A 39 4.09 5.57 -0.67
C ALA A 39 4.52 4.36 -1.51
N THR A 40 5.79 3.96 -1.46
CA THR A 40 6.30 2.76 -2.14
C THR A 40 5.63 1.50 -1.62
N MET A 41 5.43 1.39 -0.30
CA MET A 41 4.72 0.27 0.31
C MET A 41 3.26 0.20 -0.16
N LEU A 42 2.52 1.31 -0.12
CA LEU A 42 1.13 1.38 -0.59
C LEU A 42 0.99 1.03 -2.08
N SER A 43 1.93 1.49 -2.90
CA SER A 43 1.99 1.13 -4.33
C SER A 43 2.14 -0.39 -4.51
N THR A 44 3.07 -0.99 -3.77
CA THR A 44 3.31 -2.44 -3.79
C THR A 44 2.08 -3.23 -3.32
N MET A 45 1.48 -2.82 -2.21
CA MET A 45 0.25 -3.44 -1.69
C MET A 45 -0.90 -3.39 -2.70
N THR A 46 -1.03 -2.26 -3.40
CA THR A 46 -2.02 -2.07 -4.46
C THR A 46 -1.75 -3.00 -5.64
N SER A 47 -0.50 -3.12 -6.07
CA SER A 47 -0.10 -4.05 -7.15
C SER A 47 -0.43 -5.50 -6.79
N ILE A 48 -0.11 -5.94 -5.56
CA ILE A 48 -0.45 -7.28 -5.06
C ILE A 48 -1.96 -7.52 -5.06
N ALA A 49 -2.75 -6.51 -4.65
CA ALA A 49 -4.20 -6.61 -4.64
C ALA A 49 -4.77 -6.71 -6.07
N LYS A 50 -4.26 -5.89 -7.00
CA LYS A 50 -4.66 -5.90 -8.42
C LYS A 50 -4.30 -7.21 -9.10
N GLU A 51 -3.07 -7.67 -8.95
CA GLU A 51 -2.61 -8.95 -9.51
C GLU A 51 -3.52 -10.09 -9.07
N ARG A 52 -3.91 -10.10 -7.78
CA ARG A 52 -4.83 -11.10 -7.26
C ARG A 52 -6.22 -11.01 -7.89
N ILE A 53 -6.76 -9.80 -8.04
CA ILE A 53 -8.06 -9.62 -8.71
C ILE A 53 -7.99 -10.12 -10.15
N GLU A 54 -6.95 -9.76 -10.90
CA GLU A 54 -6.81 -10.18 -12.30
C GLU A 54 -6.62 -11.69 -12.44
N LEU A 55 -5.86 -12.32 -11.53
CA LEU A 55 -5.74 -13.78 -11.48
C LEU A 55 -7.12 -14.44 -11.25
N VAL A 56 -7.93 -13.89 -10.34
CA VAL A 56 -9.27 -14.43 -10.06
C VAL A 56 -10.24 -14.16 -11.23
N ARG A 57 -10.10 -13.03 -11.94
CA ARG A 57 -10.89 -12.70 -13.13
C ARG A 57 -10.54 -13.58 -14.33
N GLY A 58 -9.28 -13.98 -14.47
CA GLY A 58 -8.80 -14.84 -15.55
C GLY A 58 -9.10 -16.34 -15.35
N ASP A 59 -9.61 -16.76 -14.19
CA ASP A 59 -9.92 -18.17 -13.93
C ASP A 59 -11.29 -18.56 -14.54
N PRO A 60 -11.34 -19.55 -15.47
CA PRO A 60 -12.60 -19.98 -16.06
C PRO A 60 -13.51 -20.76 -15.10
N ARG A 61 -13.00 -21.22 -13.94
CA ARG A 61 -13.71 -22.14 -13.03
C ARG A 61 -14.59 -21.42 -12.02
N TYR A 62 -15.61 -20.74 -12.53
CA TYR A 62 -16.48 -19.87 -11.74
C TYR A 62 -17.14 -20.54 -10.53
N THR A 63 -17.60 -21.78 -10.68
CA THR A 63 -18.30 -22.53 -9.63
C THR A 63 -17.41 -22.90 -8.44
N THR A 64 -16.10 -22.95 -8.62
CA THR A 64 -15.13 -23.36 -7.58
C THR A 64 -14.31 -22.21 -7.02
N MET A 65 -14.55 -20.97 -7.48
CA MET A 65 -13.77 -19.78 -7.06
C MET A 65 -13.81 -19.55 -5.55
N THR A 66 -14.95 -19.76 -4.90
CA THR A 66 -15.07 -19.59 -3.44
C THR A 66 -14.15 -20.55 -2.69
N ALA A 67 -14.11 -21.83 -3.09
CA ALA A 67 -13.23 -22.81 -2.48
C ALA A 67 -11.75 -22.53 -2.80
N ARG A 68 -11.43 -22.21 -4.07
CA ARG A 68 -10.05 -22.03 -4.52
C ARG A 68 -9.38 -20.77 -3.96
N TYR A 69 -10.13 -19.67 -3.88
CA TYR A 69 -9.59 -18.35 -3.56
C TYR A 69 -10.10 -17.76 -2.24
N GLY A 70 -11.28 -18.19 -1.77
CA GLY A 70 -11.88 -17.70 -0.51
C GLY A 70 -11.68 -18.63 0.69
N ALA A 71 -11.37 -19.92 0.48
CA ALA A 71 -11.26 -20.91 1.55
C ALA A 71 -10.09 -21.89 1.29
N GLY A 72 -8.87 -21.52 1.66
CA GLY A 72 -7.70 -22.40 1.55
C GLY A 72 -6.38 -21.70 1.84
N ALA A 73 -5.25 -22.42 1.73
CA ALA A 73 -3.92 -21.86 1.97
C ALA A 73 -3.60 -20.66 1.05
N SER A 74 -4.21 -20.58 -0.13
CA SER A 74 -4.05 -19.45 -1.05
C SER A 74 -4.96 -18.25 -0.72
N ALA A 75 -5.97 -18.42 0.14
CA ALA A 75 -6.86 -17.33 0.54
C ALA A 75 -6.17 -16.33 1.47
N ASP A 76 -5.13 -16.76 2.17
CA ASP A 76 -4.35 -15.93 3.06
C ASP A 76 -2.85 -16.18 2.84
N THR A 77 -2.16 -15.20 2.28
CA THR A 77 -0.75 -15.32 1.87
C THR A 77 0.07 -14.25 2.57
N THR A 78 1.14 -14.69 3.23
CA THR A 78 2.15 -13.83 3.86
C THR A 78 3.49 -14.02 3.18
N GLY A 79 4.38 -13.04 3.33
CA GLY A 79 5.77 -13.21 2.91
C GLY A 79 6.00 -12.92 1.44
N PHE A 80 5.75 -11.68 1.01
CA PHE A 80 6.05 -11.25 -0.35
C PHE A 80 7.55 -10.92 -0.50
N PRO A 81 8.16 -11.15 -1.68
CA PRO A 81 9.57 -10.82 -1.92
C PRO A 81 9.88 -9.36 -1.58
N GLY A 82 10.88 -9.11 -0.74
CA GLY A 82 11.23 -7.77 -0.25
C GLY A 82 10.27 -7.17 0.78
N TYR A 83 9.13 -7.82 1.07
CA TYR A 83 8.09 -7.33 1.97
C TYR A 83 7.49 -8.48 2.80
N SER A 84 8.30 -9.05 3.69
CA SER A 84 7.91 -10.21 4.52
C SER A 84 6.71 -9.93 5.44
N MET A 85 6.55 -8.66 5.85
CA MET A 85 5.47 -8.21 6.74
C MET A 85 4.15 -7.93 6.01
N ILE A 86 4.10 -7.98 4.67
CA ILE A 86 2.84 -7.82 3.93
C ILE A 86 2.08 -9.15 3.96
N ARG A 87 0.77 -9.05 4.23
CA ARG A 87 -0.20 -10.14 4.19
C ARG A 87 -1.35 -9.77 3.27
N ARG A 88 -1.74 -10.70 2.40
CA ARG A 88 -2.89 -10.58 1.51
C ARG A 88 -3.94 -11.60 1.90
N ARG A 89 -5.17 -11.15 2.13
CA ARG A 89 -6.33 -11.99 2.37
C ARG A 89 -7.40 -11.76 1.30
N THR A 90 -7.86 -12.83 0.68
CA THR A 90 -8.89 -12.83 -0.36
C THR A 90 -10.19 -13.37 0.22
N PHE A 91 -11.28 -12.64 -0.01
CA PHE A 91 -12.64 -13.03 0.34
C PHE A 91 -13.42 -13.17 -0.95
N VAL A 92 -14.17 -14.25 -1.08
CA VAL A 92 -14.99 -14.53 -2.25
C VAL A 92 -16.38 -14.91 -1.77
N THR A 93 -17.39 -14.20 -2.28
CA THR A 93 -18.79 -14.45 -1.97
C THR A 93 -19.54 -14.61 -3.28
N ARG A 94 -20.13 -15.79 -3.50
CA ARG A 94 -21.01 -16.06 -4.63
C ARG A 94 -22.46 -15.91 -4.18
N ASP A 95 -23.20 -15.09 -4.90
CA ASP A 95 -24.63 -14.89 -4.74
C ASP A 95 -25.35 -15.62 -5.88
N GLN A 96 -26.26 -16.52 -5.50
CA GLN A 96 -27.12 -17.30 -6.40
C GLN A 96 -28.61 -17.07 -6.12
N THR A 97 -28.96 -15.98 -5.44
CA THR A 97 -30.33 -15.68 -5.03
C THR A 97 -31.17 -15.06 -6.15
N GLY A 98 -32.50 -15.13 -6.02
CA GLY A 98 -33.48 -14.50 -6.94
C GLY A 98 -34.13 -15.43 -7.96
N ALA A 99 -35.10 -14.88 -8.72
CA ALA A 99 -35.79 -15.55 -9.83
C ALA A 99 -35.84 -14.62 -11.06
N PRO A 100 -35.10 -14.92 -12.16
CA PRO A 100 -34.12 -15.99 -12.28
C PRO A 100 -32.92 -15.78 -11.34
N ALA A 101 -32.26 -16.89 -10.97
CA ALA A 101 -31.10 -16.86 -10.08
C ALA A 101 -29.99 -15.99 -10.67
N ARG A 102 -29.56 -14.98 -9.92
CA ARG A 102 -28.41 -14.14 -10.30
C ARG A 102 -27.16 -14.96 -10.07
N ASP A 103 -26.24 -15.08 -11.01
CA ASP A 103 -24.97 -15.79 -10.77
C ASP A 103 -23.79 -14.80 -10.66
N ARG A 104 -23.70 -14.12 -9.52
CA ARG A 104 -22.72 -13.04 -9.27
C ARG A 104 -21.71 -13.43 -8.19
N THR A 105 -20.43 -13.25 -8.46
CA THR A 105 -19.34 -13.49 -7.52
C THR A 105 -18.65 -12.18 -7.20
N THR A 106 -18.67 -11.79 -5.94
CA THR A 106 -17.96 -10.62 -5.43
C THR A 106 -16.66 -11.08 -4.79
N VAL A 107 -15.55 -10.51 -5.24
CA VAL A 107 -14.20 -10.82 -4.77
C VAL A 107 -13.63 -9.57 -4.11
N THR A 108 -13.27 -9.68 -2.84
CA THR A 108 -12.63 -8.62 -2.08
C THR A 108 -11.22 -9.07 -1.70
N VAL A 109 -10.20 -8.34 -2.15
CA VAL A 109 -8.81 -8.58 -1.79
C VAL A 109 -8.36 -7.50 -0.82
N ARG A 110 -7.95 -7.91 0.38
CA ARG A 110 -7.36 -7.05 1.39
C ARG A 110 -5.87 -7.33 1.50
N VAL A 111 -5.06 -6.28 1.44
CA VAL A 111 -3.62 -6.34 1.69
C VAL A 111 -3.33 -5.43 2.86
N PHE A 112 -2.63 -5.94 3.86
CA PHE A 112 -2.31 -5.22 5.09
C PHE A 112 -0.94 -5.67 5.60
N THR A 113 -0.34 -4.86 6.47
CA THR A 113 0.91 -5.26 7.13
C THR A 113 0.61 -6.00 8.44
N THR A 114 1.44 -6.98 8.79
CA THR A 114 1.31 -7.74 10.04
C THR A 114 1.88 -7.02 11.25
N THR A 115 2.54 -5.87 11.04
CA THR A 115 3.17 -5.09 12.10
C THR A 115 2.16 -4.11 12.68
N ALA A 116 1.90 -4.22 13.99
CA ALA A 116 0.90 -3.42 14.69
C ALA A 116 1.11 -1.90 14.63
N ILE A 117 2.31 -1.44 14.23
CA ILE A 117 2.72 -0.04 14.19
C ILE A 117 2.13 0.70 12.96
N VAL A 118 1.86 -0.01 11.86
CA VAL A 118 1.32 0.60 10.63
C VAL A 118 0.11 -0.20 10.14
N LYS A 119 -1.09 0.28 10.47
CA LYS A 119 -2.36 -0.30 10.03
C LYS A 119 -2.76 0.16 8.63
N ASP A 120 -1.80 0.23 7.70
CA ASP A 120 -2.13 0.48 6.31
C ASP A 120 -2.84 -0.75 5.75
N THR A 121 -4.02 -0.54 5.17
CA THR A 121 -4.82 -1.58 4.54
C THR A 121 -5.30 -1.09 3.19
N VAL A 122 -4.98 -1.84 2.15
CA VAL A 122 -5.56 -1.66 0.81
C VAL A 122 -6.64 -2.71 0.65
N SER A 123 -7.86 -2.28 0.31
CA SER A 123 -8.98 -3.17 0.03
C SER A 123 -9.51 -2.87 -1.37
N LEU A 124 -9.41 -3.85 -2.27
CA LEU A 124 -9.97 -3.75 -3.61
C LEU A 124 -11.09 -4.78 -3.77
N THR A 125 -12.19 -4.36 -4.40
CA THR A 125 -13.35 -5.23 -4.64
C THR A 125 -13.65 -5.26 -6.13
N ALA A 126 -13.84 -6.47 -6.66
CA ALA A 126 -14.27 -6.69 -8.03
C ALA A 126 -15.52 -7.58 -8.04
N VAL A 127 -16.39 -7.33 -9.00
CA VAL A 127 -17.56 -8.16 -9.27
C VAL A 127 -17.30 -8.90 -10.56
N ILE A 128 -17.41 -10.22 -10.50
CA ILE A 128 -17.33 -11.12 -11.63
C ILE A 128 -18.72 -11.70 -11.76
N ALA A 129 -19.34 -11.54 -12.92
CA ALA A 129 -20.64 -12.11 -13.24
C ALA A 129 -20.52 -12.87 -14.55
N ARG A 130 -21.19 -14.02 -14.64
CA ARG A 130 -21.42 -14.68 -15.93
C ARG A 130 -22.76 -14.16 -16.48
N PRO A 131 -22.85 -13.79 -17.77
CA PRO A 131 -24.12 -13.49 -18.41
C PRO A 131 -25.03 -14.73 -18.45
#